data_AF-A0A7V3LGX0-F1
#
_entry.id   AF-A0A7V3LGX0-F1
#
_cell.length_a   1.000
_cell.length_b   1.000
_cell.length_c   1.000
_cell.angle_alpha   90.00
_cell.angle_beta   90.00
_cell.angle_gamma   90.00
#
_symmetry.space_group_name_H-M   'P 1'
#
loop_
_entity.id
_entity.type
_entity.pdbx_description
1 polymer ?
#
loop_
_entity_poly.entity_id
_entity_poly.type
_entity_poly.pdbx_seq_one_letter_code
_entity_poly.pdbx_strand_id
1 'polypeptide(L)'
;MPLRGKQAVLVAELEQVIERRAPRALAQPGDNCGLLVGDKTANVRRVLVALELTEAVLDEAAARSCDTILTHHPFIFVPVRTLTAAEPRTPLLRRLIVEGRALVACHTNVDAARGGLADLAAEALGLAETTPLQPASAGWHKL
;
A
#
# COMPACT_ATOMS: atom_id res chain seq x y z
N MET A 1 18.19 -31.75 -1.03
CA MET A 1 17.11 -31.74 -0.03
C MET A 1 16.05 -30.76 -0.53
N PRO A 2 14.86 -31.21 -0.96
CA PRO A 2 13.88 -30.33 -1.57
C PRO A 2 13.31 -29.36 -0.52
N LEU A 3 13.25 -28.08 -0.88
CA LEU A 3 12.62 -27.05 -0.07
C LEU A 3 11.14 -27.42 0.12
N ARG A 4 10.72 -27.66 1.37
CA ARG A 4 9.31 -27.82 1.73
C ARG A 4 8.51 -26.66 1.13
N GLY A 5 7.46 -26.98 0.37
CA GLY A 5 6.60 -26.02 -0.30
C GLY A 5 6.05 -25.00 0.70
N LYS A 6 6.49 -23.75 0.56
CA LYS A 6 5.83 -22.63 1.25
C LYS A 6 4.44 -22.48 0.63
N GLN A 7 3.42 -22.54 1.47
CA GLN A 7 2.05 -22.21 1.08
C GLN A 7 2.05 -20.80 0.45
N ALA A 8 1.36 -20.64 -0.68
CA ALA A 8 1.31 -19.36 -1.37
C ALA A 8 0.57 -18.34 -0.48
N VAL A 9 1.18 -17.16 -0.32
CA VAL A 9 0.54 -16.04 0.39
C VAL A 9 -0.42 -15.37 -0.59
N LEU A 10 -1.63 -15.06 -0.15
CA LEU A 10 -2.64 -14.36 -0.96
C LEU A 10 -2.62 -12.84 -0.70
N VAL A 11 -3.13 -12.07 -1.65
CA VAL A 11 -3.32 -10.61 -1.47
C VAL A 11 -4.20 -10.32 -0.26
N ALA A 12 -5.24 -11.13 0.00
CA ALA A 12 -6.06 -11.02 1.20
C ALA A 12 -5.24 -11.15 2.50
N GLU A 13 -4.27 -12.05 2.54
CA GLU A 13 -3.42 -12.27 3.71
C GLU A 13 -2.41 -11.12 3.88
N LEU A 14 -1.90 -10.56 2.79
CA LEU A 14 -1.11 -9.32 2.81
C LEU A 14 -1.94 -8.16 3.39
N GLU A 15 -3.18 -7.96 2.93
CA GLU A 15 -4.08 -6.93 3.47
C GLU A 15 -4.33 -7.15 4.97
N GLN A 16 -4.47 -8.39 5.44
CA GLN A 16 -4.61 -8.67 6.88
C GLN A 16 -3.35 -8.33 7.68
N VAL A 17 -2.15 -8.54 7.12
CA VAL A 17 -0.90 -8.12 7.77
C VAL A 17 -0.85 -6.60 7.88
N ILE A 18 -1.22 -5.89 6.82
CA ILE A 18 -1.30 -4.43 6.79
C ILE A 18 -2.33 -3.96 7.83
N GLU A 19 -3.53 -4.52 7.85
CA GLU A 19 -4.60 -4.14 8.78
C GLU A 19 -4.18 -4.28 10.25
N ARG A 20 -3.35 -5.28 10.60
CA ARG A 20 -2.81 -5.43 11.97
C ARG A 20 -1.76 -4.38 12.33
N ARG A 21 -1.04 -3.84 11.34
CA ARG A 21 0.08 -2.89 11.54
C ARG A 21 -0.38 -1.45 11.42
N ALA A 22 -1.21 -1.17 10.43
CA ALA A 22 -1.79 0.13 10.13
C ALA A 22 -3.26 -0.06 9.75
N PRO A 23 -4.16 -0.23 10.75
CA PRO A 23 -5.57 -0.46 10.51
C PRO A 23 -6.18 0.60 9.59
N ARG A 24 -7.05 0.20 8.67
CA ARG A 24 -7.75 1.15 7.79
C ARG A 24 -8.57 2.16 8.59
N ALA A 25 -9.04 1.80 9.77
CA ALA A 25 -9.75 2.71 10.68
C ALA A 25 -8.91 3.92 11.14
N LEU A 26 -7.59 3.89 10.99
CA LEU A 26 -6.71 5.04 11.24
C LEU A 26 -6.63 6.00 10.05
N ALA A 27 -7.06 5.59 8.86
CA ALA A 27 -7.06 6.46 7.70
C ALA A 27 -8.01 7.64 7.89
N GLN A 28 -7.63 8.80 7.36
CA GLN A 28 -8.47 9.99 7.37
C GLN A 28 -9.78 9.76 6.58
N PRO A 29 -10.88 10.42 6.99
CA PRO A 29 -12.13 10.37 6.23
C PRO A 29 -11.92 10.78 4.77
N GLY A 30 -12.39 9.95 3.83
CA GLY A 30 -12.26 10.18 2.39
C GLY A 30 -10.97 9.64 1.76
N ASP A 31 -10.08 9.04 2.55
CA ASP A 31 -8.88 8.39 2.02
C ASP A 31 -9.18 7.03 1.35
N ASN A 32 -8.29 6.56 0.48
CA ASN A 32 -8.44 5.31 -0.27
C ASN A 32 -7.26 4.35 -0.09
N CYS A 33 -7.15 3.76 1.11
CA CYS A 33 -6.16 2.72 1.40
C CYS A 33 -6.59 1.33 0.88
N GLY A 34 -5.73 0.32 1.02
CA GLY A 34 -5.92 -1.11 0.71
C GLY A 34 -5.82 -1.47 -0.78
N LEU A 35 -6.35 -2.64 -1.17
CA LEU A 35 -6.30 -3.13 -2.55
C LEU A 35 -7.08 -2.21 -3.50
N LEU A 36 -6.36 -1.55 -4.41
CA LEU A 36 -6.91 -0.63 -5.42
C LEU A 36 -7.11 -1.29 -6.78
N VAL A 37 -6.22 -2.21 -7.14
CA VAL A 37 -6.28 -2.98 -8.40
C VAL A 37 -5.79 -4.39 -8.12
N GLY A 38 -6.49 -5.40 -8.63
CA GLY A 38 -6.09 -6.81 -8.53
C GLY A 38 -7.19 -7.70 -7.94
N ASP A 39 -6.81 -8.90 -7.52
CA ASP A 39 -7.70 -9.92 -6.95
C ASP A 39 -7.18 -10.32 -5.57
N LYS A 40 -8.07 -10.37 -4.57
CA LYS A 40 -7.75 -10.79 -3.20
C LYS A 40 -7.25 -12.24 -3.13
N THR A 41 -7.61 -13.06 -4.11
CA THR A 41 -7.22 -14.47 -4.23
C THR A 41 -5.94 -14.67 -5.04
N ALA A 42 -5.35 -13.60 -5.60
CA ALA A 42 -4.09 -13.69 -6.31
C ALA A 42 -2.94 -14.01 -5.35
N ASN A 43 -1.96 -14.78 -5.83
CA ASN A 43 -0.75 -15.09 -5.08
C ASN A 43 0.21 -13.89 -5.03
N VAL A 44 0.72 -13.59 -3.85
CA VAL A 44 1.79 -12.63 -3.58
C VAL A 44 3.10 -13.41 -3.47
N ARG A 45 3.97 -13.29 -4.48
CA ARG A 45 5.32 -13.91 -4.44
C ARG A 45 6.39 -12.86 -4.18
N ARG A 46 6.20 -11.63 -4.66
CA ARG A 46 7.14 -10.53 -4.48
C ARG A 46 6.45 -9.18 -4.53
N VAL A 47 6.67 -8.40 -3.48
CA VAL A 47 6.13 -7.05 -3.31
C VAL A 47 7.20 -6.01 -3.63
N LEU A 48 6.90 -5.04 -4.48
CA LEU A 48 7.65 -3.80 -4.60
C LEU A 48 7.01 -2.74 -3.70
N VAL A 49 7.79 -2.10 -2.83
CA VAL A 49 7.31 -0.98 -1.99
C VAL A 49 7.75 0.34 -2.61
N ALA A 50 6.83 1.28 -2.78
CA ALA A 50 7.10 2.57 -3.41
C ALA A 50 6.32 3.71 -2.71
N LEU A 51 6.75 4.95 -2.92
CA LEU A 51 5.99 6.12 -2.49
C LEU A 51 4.77 6.35 -3.41
N GLU A 52 5.01 6.37 -4.71
CA GLU A 52 4.01 6.60 -5.76
C GLU A 52 4.09 5.56 -6.87
N LEU A 53 2.96 5.29 -7.53
CA LEU A 53 2.96 4.50 -8.76
C LEU A 53 3.32 5.39 -9.95
N THR A 54 4.45 5.10 -10.57
CA THR A 54 4.93 5.74 -11.79
C THR A 54 5.29 4.70 -12.84
N GLU A 55 5.57 5.13 -14.07
CA GLU A 55 6.06 4.23 -15.11
C GLU A 55 7.36 3.53 -14.71
N ALA A 56 8.31 4.25 -14.10
CA ALA A 56 9.55 3.68 -13.61
C ALA A 56 9.34 2.62 -12.52
N VAL A 57 8.35 2.81 -11.64
CA VAL A 57 7.99 1.82 -10.61
C VAL A 57 7.37 0.58 -11.25
N LEU A 58 6.55 0.72 -12.30
CA LEU A 58 6.05 -0.42 -13.07
C LEU A 58 7.16 -1.15 -13.82
N ASP A 59 8.10 -0.42 -14.42
CA ASP A 59 9.27 -1.00 -15.09
C ASP A 59 10.14 -1.77 -14.10
N GLU A 60 10.38 -1.23 -12.90
CA GLU A 60 11.09 -1.92 -11.83
C GLU A 60 10.33 -3.17 -11.38
N ALA A 61 9.03 -3.08 -11.17
CA ALA A 61 8.20 -4.23 -10.79
C ALA A 61 8.24 -5.33 -11.86
N ALA A 62 8.25 -4.95 -13.14
CA ALA A 62 8.40 -5.87 -14.26
C ALA A 62 9.78 -6.55 -14.26
N ALA A 63 10.85 -5.74 -14.22
CA ALA A 63 12.23 -6.23 -14.23
C ALA A 63 12.53 -7.15 -13.04
N ARG A 64 11.96 -6.85 -11.86
CA ARG A 64 12.14 -7.63 -10.65
C ARG A 64 11.09 -8.73 -10.47
N SER A 65 10.20 -8.94 -11.42
CA SER A 65 9.12 -9.95 -11.32
C SER A 65 8.29 -9.81 -10.03
N CYS A 66 8.03 -8.58 -9.61
CA CYS A 66 7.08 -8.27 -8.55
C CYS A 66 5.66 -8.43 -9.11
N ASP A 67 4.81 -9.17 -8.39
CA ASP A 67 3.39 -9.35 -8.71
C ASP A 67 2.48 -8.45 -7.88
N THR A 68 3.03 -7.78 -6.87
CA THR A 68 2.31 -6.84 -6.03
C THR A 68 3.13 -5.57 -5.87
N ILE A 69 2.47 -4.41 -5.96
CA ILE A 69 3.05 -3.10 -5.69
C ILE A 69 2.30 -2.52 -4.48
N LEU A 70 3.05 -2.16 -3.44
CA LEU A 70 2.56 -1.49 -2.25
C LEU A 70 3.00 -0.02 -2.30
N THR A 71 2.06 0.90 -2.46
CA THR A 71 2.35 2.34 -2.49
C THR A 71 1.93 3.03 -1.20
N HIS A 72 2.62 4.12 -0.85
CA HIS A 72 2.10 5.02 0.18
C HIS A 72 0.95 5.87 -0.36
N HIS A 73 1.17 6.61 -1.45
CA HIS A 73 0.12 7.41 -2.07
C HIS A 73 -0.86 6.52 -2.86
N PRO A 74 -2.18 6.68 -2.69
CA PRO A 74 -3.17 5.91 -3.42
C PRO A 74 -3.29 6.43 -4.85
N PHE A 75 -2.92 5.60 -5.83
CA PHE A 75 -3.00 6.01 -7.24
C PHE A 75 -4.43 6.32 -7.69
N ILE A 76 -5.40 5.57 -7.16
CA ILE A 76 -6.83 5.85 -7.31
C ILE A 76 -7.30 6.65 -6.09
N PHE A 77 -6.95 7.93 -6.01
CA PHE A 77 -7.46 8.79 -4.92
C PHE A 77 -8.85 9.36 -5.22
N VAL A 78 -9.12 9.61 -6.50
CA VAL A 78 -10.45 10.04 -6.99
C VAL A 78 -11.02 8.97 -7.93
N PRO A 79 -12.36 8.84 -8.02
CA PRO A 79 -12.99 7.84 -8.88
C PRO A 79 -12.52 7.93 -10.34
N VAL A 80 -12.11 6.79 -10.89
CA VAL A 80 -11.76 6.66 -12.32
C VAL A 80 -13.05 6.53 -13.12
N ARG A 81 -13.33 7.49 -14.00
CA ARG A 81 -14.55 7.52 -14.81
C ARG A 81 -14.46 6.70 -16.09
N THR A 82 -13.28 6.64 -16.69
CA THR A 82 -13.00 5.92 -17.93
C THR A 82 -11.61 5.28 -17.86
N LEU A 83 -11.36 4.23 -18.66
CA LEU A 83 -10.06 3.56 -18.78
C LEU A 83 -9.61 3.55 -20.25
N THR A 84 -9.48 4.73 -20.86
CA THR A 84 -9.04 4.89 -22.25
C THR A 84 -7.55 5.25 -22.31
N ALA A 85 -6.96 5.37 -23.49
CA ALA A 85 -5.59 5.90 -23.63
C ALA A 85 -5.52 7.44 -23.54
N ALA A 86 -6.67 8.12 -23.59
CA ALA A 86 -6.74 9.58 -23.68
C ALA A 86 -6.59 10.28 -22.31
N GLU A 87 -6.87 9.57 -21.21
CA GLU A 87 -6.76 10.11 -19.86
C GLU A 87 -5.34 9.92 -19.30
N PRO A 88 -4.71 10.91 -18.65
CA PRO A 88 -3.29 10.82 -18.27
C PRO A 88 -2.92 9.66 -17.32
N ARG A 89 -3.83 9.28 -16.39
CA ARG A 89 -3.55 8.26 -15.36
C ARG A 89 -3.90 6.84 -15.79
N THR A 90 -4.75 6.69 -16.79
CA THR A 90 -5.32 5.40 -17.17
C THR A 90 -4.35 4.50 -17.95
N PRO A 91 -3.33 4.98 -18.70
CA PRO A 91 -2.30 4.10 -19.27
C PRO A 91 -1.60 3.24 -18.23
N LEU A 92 -1.22 3.82 -17.08
CA LEU A 92 -0.57 3.07 -15.99
C LEU A 92 -1.52 2.03 -15.38
N LEU A 93 -2.79 2.38 -15.14
CA LEU A 93 -3.78 1.41 -14.65
C LEU A 93 -4.01 0.26 -15.63
N ARG A 94 -4.17 0.58 -16.92
CA ARG A 94 -4.36 -0.42 -17.97
C ARG A 94 -3.16 -1.35 -18.06
N ARG A 95 -1.95 -0.80 -18.01
CA ARG A 95 -0.71 -1.58 -17.98
C ARG A 95 -0.65 -2.50 -16.76
N LEU A 96 -0.89 -1.97 -15.57
CA LEU A 96 -0.91 -2.73 -14.31
C LEU A 96 -1.93 -3.90 -14.35
N ILE A 97 -3.11 -3.67 -14.91
CA ILE A 97 -4.15 -4.69 -15.12
C ILE A 97 -3.70 -5.76 -16.13
N VAL A 98 -3.22 -5.35 -17.31
CA VAL A 98 -2.79 -6.28 -18.36
C VAL A 98 -1.61 -7.14 -17.90
N GLU A 99 -0.71 -6.57 -17.11
CA GLU A 99 0.43 -7.25 -16.51
C GLU A 99 0.06 -8.15 -15.33
N GLY A 100 -1.20 -8.13 -14.87
CA GLY A 100 -1.70 -8.98 -13.79
C GLY A 100 -1.08 -8.65 -12.42
N ARG A 101 -0.72 -7.39 -12.18
CA ARG A 101 -0.11 -6.93 -10.93
C ARG A 101 -1.17 -6.39 -9.98
N ALA A 102 -1.03 -6.70 -8.69
CA ALA A 102 -1.86 -6.09 -7.65
C ALA A 102 -1.27 -4.73 -7.22
N LEU A 103 -2.13 -3.76 -6.92
CA LEU A 103 -1.77 -2.47 -6.34
C LEU A 103 -2.49 -2.31 -5.00
N VAL A 104 -1.72 -2.17 -3.93
CA VAL A 104 -2.22 -1.92 -2.57
C VAL A 104 -1.70 -0.56 -2.11
N ALA A 105 -2.55 0.26 -1.51
CA ALA A 105 -2.17 1.57 -0.96
C ALA A 105 -2.18 1.57 0.58
N CYS A 106 -1.21 2.24 1.18
CA CYS A 106 -1.03 2.44 2.62
C CYS A 106 -0.68 3.91 2.87
N HIS A 107 -1.70 4.74 3.01
CA HIS A 107 -1.59 6.19 3.03
C HIS A 107 -1.70 6.72 4.47
N THR A 108 -2.77 7.45 4.79
CA THR A 108 -2.91 8.10 6.09
C THR A 108 -3.05 7.11 7.25
N ASN A 109 -3.43 5.86 7.00
CA ASN A 109 -3.40 4.81 8.01
C ASN A 109 -1.97 4.54 8.51
N VAL A 110 -0.97 4.57 7.63
CA VAL A 110 0.43 4.38 7.99
C VAL A 110 1.03 5.66 8.59
N ASP A 111 0.54 6.84 8.21
CA ASP A 111 0.94 8.09 8.87
C ASP A 111 0.56 8.11 10.34
N ALA A 112 -0.65 7.63 10.65
CA ALA A 112 -1.22 7.64 11.99
C ALA A 112 -0.89 6.39 12.83
N ALA A 113 -0.42 5.30 12.21
CA ALA A 113 -0.11 4.06 12.91
C ALA A 113 1.06 4.22 13.89
N ARG A 114 1.02 3.48 15.00
CA ARG A 114 2.17 3.35 15.90
C ARG A 114 3.32 2.63 15.18
N GLY A 115 4.52 3.19 15.24
CA GLY A 115 5.66 2.79 14.44
C GLY A 115 5.52 3.16 12.95
N GLY A 116 4.54 4.00 12.62
CA GLY A 116 4.27 4.52 11.28
C GLY A 116 5.15 5.72 10.93
N LEU A 117 4.79 6.44 9.87
CA LEU A 117 5.64 7.49 9.30
C LEU A 117 5.90 8.66 10.27
N ALA A 118 4.92 9.06 11.08
CA ALA A 118 5.13 10.10 12.08
C ALA A 118 6.15 9.69 13.15
N ASP A 119 6.13 8.43 13.58
CA ASP A 119 7.08 7.90 14.57
C ASP A 119 8.48 7.76 13.97
N LEU A 120 8.59 7.27 12.74
CA LEU A 120 9.86 7.19 12.01
C LEU A 120 10.48 8.57 11.76
N ALA A 121 9.67 9.57 11.44
CA ALA A 121 10.13 10.94 11.28
C ALA A 121 10.62 11.54 12.60
N ALA A 122 9.89 11.29 13.70
CA ALA A 122 10.32 11.71 15.03
C ALA A 122 11.66 11.08 15.44
N GLU A 123 11.83 9.79 15.20
CA GLU A 123 13.10 9.08 15.44
C GLU A 123 14.24 9.66 14.60
N ALA A 124 14.03 9.87 13.30
CA ALA A 124 15.03 10.43 12.40
C ALA A 124 15.47 11.84 12.80
N LEU A 125 14.58 12.60 13.44
CA LEU A 125 14.85 13.95 13.97
C LEU A 125 15.40 13.95 15.41
N GLY A 126 15.52 12.78 16.05
CA GLY A 126 16.00 12.67 17.44
C GLY A 126 15.00 13.21 18.48
N LEU A 127 13.70 13.23 18.16
CA LEU A 127 12.66 13.67 19.07
C LEU A 127 12.34 12.56 20.08
N ALA A 128 12.34 12.90 21.38
CA ALA A 128 11.96 12.01 22.47
C ALA A 128 10.59 12.38 23.05
N GLU A 129 9.97 11.46 23.81
CA GLU A 129 8.69 11.69 24.51
C GLU A 129 7.58 12.21 23.59
N THR A 130 7.50 11.69 22.36
CA THR A 130 6.55 12.21 21.36
C THR A 130 5.14 11.68 21.59
N THR A 131 4.16 12.57 21.49
CA THR A 131 2.72 12.23 21.52
C THR A 131 2.09 12.55 20.17
N PRO A 132 0.94 11.93 19.82
CA PRO A 132 0.23 12.29 18.60
C PRO A 132 -0.19 13.77 18.62
N LEU A 133 -0.01 14.48 17.51
CA LEU A 133 -0.49 15.86 17.39
C LEU A 133 -2.02 15.92 17.34
N GLN A 134 -2.63 14.94 16.67
CA GLN A 134 -4.07 14.74 16.62
C GLN A 134 -4.36 13.28 16.94
N PRO A 135 -5.05 12.97 18.06
CA PRO A 135 -5.44 11.60 18.39
C PRO A 135 -6.43 11.03 17.37
N ALA A 136 -6.24 9.76 16.99
CA ALA A 136 -7.23 9.03 16.20
C ALA A 136 -8.49 8.74 17.05
N SER A 137 -9.66 8.77 16.41
CA SER A 137 -10.95 8.47 17.06
C SER A 137 -11.11 6.97 17.38
N ALA A 138 -10.46 6.10 16.61
CA ALA A 138 -10.29 4.69 16.94
C ALA A 138 -9.25 4.59 18.06
N GLY A 139 -9.67 4.18 19.25
CA GLY A 139 -8.92 4.22 20.53
C GLY A 139 -7.62 3.42 20.60
N TRP A 140 -6.69 3.67 19.68
CA TRP A 140 -5.32 3.18 19.69
C TRP A 140 -4.45 4.33 20.16
N HIS A 141 -4.43 4.50 21.48
CA HIS A 141 -3.50 5.43 22.10
C HIS A 141 -2.07 4.97 21.81
N LYS A 142 -1.26 5.89 21.29
CA LYS A 142 0.19 5.82 21.40
C LYS A 142 0.50 5.71 22.89
N LEU A 143 0.88 4.52 23.35
CA LEU A 143 1.50 4.34 24.67
C LEU A 143 2.90 4.94 24.60
#